data_AF-A0AAV1V1I9-F1
#
_entry.id   AF-A0AAV1V1I9-F1
#
_cell.length_a   1.000
_cell.length_b   1.000
_cell.length_c   1.000
_cell.angle_alpha   90.00
_cell.angle_beta   90.00
_cell.angle_gamma   90.00
#
_symmetry.space_group_name_H-M   'P 1'
#
loop_
_entity.id
_entity.type
_entity.pdbx_description
1 polymer ?
#
loop_
_entity_poly.entity_id
_entity_poly.type
_entity_poly.pdbx_seq_one_letter_code
_entity_poly.pdbx_strand_id
1 'polypeptide(L)'
;MLDVEDDSFHVTREGYSHLSESEWEVVDCTSVLMGEPAISGMLESLSRDQQHAAINKFLQGELAVGGQKVALLQQQGSHQSMGGPTHTRRRGT
;
A
#
# COMPACT_ATOMS: atom_id res chain seq x y z
N MET A 1 41.07 -11.91 11.77
CA MET A 1 40.20 -11.57 10.63
C MET A 1 38.96 -12.41 10.84
N LEU A 2 37.95 -11.84 11.48
CA LEU A 2 36.65 -12.51 11.58
C LEU A 2 35.96 -12.18 10.26
N ASP A 3 35.93 -13.14 9.35
CA ASP A 3 34.92 -13.17 8.30
C ASP A 3 33.58 -13.27 9.03
N VAL A 4 33.04 -12.10 9.40
CA VAL A 4 31.62 -11.97 9.68
C VAL A 4 31.01 -12.14 8.30
N GLU A 5 30.60 -13.37 7.99
CA GLU A 5 29.66 -13.62 6.92
C GLU A 5 28.52 -12.63 7.17
N ASP A 6 28.51 -11.56 6.38
CA ASP A 6 27.38 -10.66 6.20
C ASP A 6 26.31 -11.50 5.52
N ASP A 7 25.77 -12.47 6.27
CA ASP A 7 24.53 -13.17 5.96
C ASP A 7 23.43 -12.15 6.24
N SER A 8 23.48 -11.07 5.46
CA SER A 8 22.44 -10.07 5.33
C SER A 8 21.28 -10.88 4.79
N PHE A 9 20.46 -11.36 5.72
CA PHE A 9 19.44 -12.35 5.48
C PHE A 9 18.39 -11.70 4.60
N HIS A 10 18.64 -11.76 3.30
CA HIS A 10 17.90 -10.95 2.39
C HIS A 10 16.48 -11.49 2.32
N VAL A 11 15.48 -10.61 2.30
CA VAL A 11 14.10 -11.00 2.00
C VAL A 11 14.10 -11.49 0.55
N THR A 12 14.24 -12.80 0.39
CA THR A 12 14.32 -13.49 -0.90
C THR A 12 13.01 -14.22 -1.18
N ARG A 13 12.63 -14.29 -2.46
CA ARG A 13 11.37 -14.93 -2.87
C ARG A 13 11.31 -16.38 -2.42
N GLU A 14 12.46 -17.04 -2.40
CA GLU A 14 12.65 -18.43 -2.04
C GLU A 14 12.30 -18.70 -0.56
N GLY A 15 12.73 -17.80 0.35
CA GLY A 15 12.43 -17.86 1.78
C GLY A 15 10.94 -17.68 2.11
N TYR A 16 10.21 -17.04 1.20
CA TYR A 16 8.77 -16.77 1.30
C TYR A 16 7.96 -17.45 0.19
N SER A 17 8.42 -18.62 -0.26
CA SER A 17 7.77 -19.39 -1.33
C SER A 17 6.33 -19.82 -1.02
N HIS A 18 5.93 -19.84 0.26
CA HIS A 18 4.54 -20.08 0.67
C HIS A 18 3.62 -18.87 0.43
N LEU A 19 4.17 -17.67 0.26
CA LEU A 19 3.38 -16.48 -0.06
C LEU A 19 2.95 -16.50 -1.53
N SER A 20 1.71 -16.10 -1.78
CA SER A 20 1.24 -15.80 -3.14
C SER A 20 2.06 -14.66 -3.77
N GLU A 21 1.97 -14.51 -5.10
CA GLU A 21 2.67 -13.44 -5.83
C GLU A 21 2.28 -12.05 -5.31
N SER A 22 0.99 -11.80 -5.09
CA SER A 22 0.50 -10.54 -4.53
C SER A 22 0.96 -10.28 -3.10
N GLU A 23 1.05 -11.32 -2.26
CA GLU A 23 1.57 -11.17 -0.90
C GLU A 23 3.08 -10.88 -0.91
N TRP A 24 3.81 -11.49 -1.83
CA TRP A 24 5.23 -11.23 -2.02
C TRP A 24 5.50 -9.80 -2.50
N GLU A 25 4.77 -9.31 -3.49
CA GLU A 25 4.92 -7.92 -3.96
C GLU A 25 4.74 -6.91 -2.83
N VAL A 26 3.79 -7.17 -1.91
CA VAL A 26 3.59 -6.34 -0.73
C VAL A 26 4.79 -6.39 0.19
N VAL A 27 5.33 -7.59 0.45
CA VAL A 27 6.52 -7.76 1.30
C VAL A 27 7.72 -7.04 0.67
N ASP A 28 7.93 -7.17 -0.64
CA ASP A 28 9.01 -6.50 -1.37
C ASP A 28 8.86 -4.97 -1.30
N CYS A 29 7.69 -4.44 -1.66
CA CYS A 29 7.41 -3.00 -1.62
C CYS A 29 7.53 -2.43 -0.21
N THR A 30 7.03 -3.14 0.80
CA THR A 30 7.08 -2.68 2.19
C THR A 30 8.49 -2.79 2.76
N SER A 31 9.29 -3.76 2.33
CA SER A 31 10.71 -3.87 2.69
C SER A 31 11.52 -2.69 2.16
N VAL A 32 11.25 -2.25 0.93
CA VAL A 32 11.85 -1.02 0.37
C VAL A 32 11.45 0.22 1.17
N LEU A 33 10.20 0.30 1.63
CA LEU A 33 9.68 1.47 2.34
C LEU A 33 10.10 1.55 3.82
N MET A 34 10.02 0.42 4.53
CA MET A 34 10.19 0.35 5.99
C MET A 34 11.53 -0.24 6.42
N GLY A 35 12.31 -0.76 5.47
CA GLY A 35 13.56 -1.45 5.73
C GLY A 35 13.34 -2.96 5.80
N GLU A 36 14.11 -3.66 4.99
CA GLU A 36 14.10 -5.11 4.88
C GLU A 36 14.31 -5.84 6.23
N PRO A 37 15.25 -5.43 7.11
CA PRO A 37 15.44 -6.10 8.40
C PRO A 37 14.22 -6.00 9.33
N ALA A 38 13.42 -4.94 9.21
CA ALA A 38 12.23 -4.75 10.02
C ALA A 38 11.10 -5.68 9.55
N ILE A 39 10.93 -5.81 8.24
CA ILE A 39 9.91 -6.69 7.65
C ILE A 39 10.29 -8.16 7.82
N SER A 40 11.54 -8.55 7.56
CA SER A 40 12.00 -9.93 7.79
C SER A 40 11.86 -10.32 9.25
N GLY A 41 12.38 -9.52 10.19
CA GLY A 41 12.30 -9.81 11.62
C GLY A 41 10.86 -9.90 12.14
N MET A 42 9.96 -9.05 11.62
CA MET A 42 8.54 -9.15 11.93
C MET A 42 7.94 -10.47 11.41
N LEU A 43 8.18 -10.83 10.15
CA LEU A 43 7.60 -12.02 9.54
C LEU A 43 8.18 -13.31 10.13
N GLU A 44 9.47 -13.35 10.45
CA GLU A 44 10.13 -14.48 11.11
C GLU A 44 9.57 -14.76 12.50
N SER A 45 9.07 -13.74 13.20
CA SER A 45 8.40 -13.90 14.50
C SER A 45 6.99 -14.53 14.40
N LEU A 46 6.46 -14.67 13.19
CA LEU A 46 5.10 -15.13 12.92
C LEU A 46 5.09 -16.52 12.27
N SER A 47 4.08 -17.33 12.60
CA SER A 47 3.82 -18.55 11.85
C SER A 47 3.39 -18.23 10.41
N ARG A 48 3.49 -19.18 9.49
CA ARG A 48 3.09 -18.98 8.08
C ARG A 48 1.65 -18.46 7.96
N ASP A 49 0.70 -19.05 8.68
CA ASP A 49 -0.69 -18.58 8.69
C ASP A 49 -0.83 -17.15 9.24
N GLN A 50 -0.02 -16.80 10.24
CA GLN A 50 0.01 -15.45 10.79
C GLN A 50 0.66 -14.45 9.82
N GLN A 51 1.66 -14.84 9.04
CA GLN A 51 2.25 -14.02 7.98
C GLN A 51 1.19 -13.71 6.91
N HIS A 52 0.48 -14.72 6.41
CA HIS A 52 -0.65 -14.52 5.49
C HIS A 52 -1.71 -13.58 6.07
N ALA A 53 -2.10 -13.79 7.34
CA ALA A 53 -3.10 -12.94 7.99
C ALA A 53 -2.60 -11.49 8.16
N ALA A 54 -1.33 -11.29 8.51
CA ALA A 54 -0.73 -9.96 8.69
C ALA A 54 -0.68 -9.20 7.36
N ILE A 55 -0.21 -9.85 6.29
CA ILE A 55 -0.12 -9.26 4.95
C ILE A 55 -1.52 -8.93 4.41
N ASN A 56 -2.48 -9.83 4.55
CA ASN A 56 -3.85 -9.58 4.11
C ASN A 56 -4.53 -8.43 4.87
N LYS A 57 -4.29 -8.33 6.19
CA LYS A 57 -4.79 -7.20 6.98
C LYS A 57 -4.18 -5.88 6.53
N PHE A 58 -2.88 -5.87 6.24
CA PHE A 58 -2.20 -4.70 5.71
C PHE A 58 -2.81 -4.26 4.37
N LEU A 59 -2.97 -5.19 3.42
CA LEU A 59 -3.60 -4.95 2.12
C LEU A 59 -5.03 -4.39 2.25
N GLN A 60 -5.84 -4.96 3.13
CA GLN A 60 -7.20 -4.48 3.38
C GLN A 60 -7.20 -3.05 3.93
N GLY A 61 -6.26 -2.71 4.82
CA GLY A 61 -6.08 -1.37 5.34
C GLY A 61 -5.74 -0.37 4.24
N GLU A 62 -4.74 -0.66 3.43
CA GLU A 62 -4.30 0.20 2.32
C GLU A 62 -5.41 0.40 1.28
N LEU A 63 -6.16 -0.67 0.96
CA LEU A 63 -7.30 -0.59 0.05
C LEU A 63 -8.42 0.30 0.63
N ALA A 64 -8.70 0.18 1.92
CA ALA A 64 -9.73 1.00 2.57
C ALA A 64 -9.33 2.49 2.58
N VAL A 65 -8.07 2.80 2.88
CA VAL A 65 -7.54 4.17 2.84
C VAL A 65 -7.55 4.72 1.42
N GLY A 66 -7.09 3.93 0.44
CA GLY A 66 -7.12 4.29 -0.97
C GLY A 66 -8.54 4.57 -1.48
N GLY A 67 -9.49 3.70 -1.13
CA GLY A 67 -10.90 3.87 -1.46
C GLY A 67 -11.51 5.14 -0.87
N GLN A 68 -11.21 5.46 0.38
CA GLN A 68 -11.64 6.72 1.02
C GLN A 68 -11.06 7.95 0.29
N LYS A 69 -9.77 7.91 -0.07
CA LYS A 69 -9.12 8.99 -0.83
C LYS A 69 -9.76 9.19 -2.20
N VAL A 70 -10.05 8.10 -2.90
CA VAL A 70 -10.74 8.14 -4.20
C VAL A 70 -12.14 8.74 -4.05
N ALA A 71 -12.92 8.29 -3.06
CA ALA A 71 -14.26 8.82 -2.80
C ALA A 71 -14.23 10.34 -2.51
N LEU A 72 -13.24 10.81 -1.75
CA LEU A 72 -13.06 12.23 -1.46
C LEU A 72 -12.71 13.04 -2.73
N LEU A 73 -11.82 12.51 -3.58
CA LEU A 73 -11.48 13.16 -4.86
C LEU A 73 -12.68 13.21 -5.82
N GLN A 74 -13.50 12.16 -5.86
CA GLN A 74 -14.73 12.13 -6.67
C GLN A 74 -15.76 13.16 -6.18
N GLN A 75 -15.92 13.33 -4.88
CA GLN A 75 -16.78 14.37 -4.30
C GLN A 75 -16.26 15.77 -4.68
N GLN A 76 -14.95 16.02 -4.53
CA GLN A 76 -14.35 17.31 -4.91
C GLN A 76 -14.52 17.63 -6.39
N GLY A 77 -14.36 16.65 -7.28
CA GLY A 77 -14.60 16.82 -8.71
C GLY A 77 -16.07 17.11 -9.05
N SER A 78 -17.01 16.46 -8.33
CA SER A 78 -18.45 16.70 -8.50
C SER A 78 -18.87 18.11 -8.04
N HIS A 79 -18.21 18.66 -7.02
CA HIS A 79 -18.45 20.02 -6.53
C HIS A 79 -17.82 21.12 -7.40
N GLN A 80 -16.76 20.82 -8.17
CA GLN A 80 -16.15 21.80 -9.08
C GLN A 80 -16.88 21.96 -10.43
N SER A 81 -17.79 21.04 -10.77
CA SER A 81 -18.54 21.09 -12.04
C SER A 81 -19.82 21.94 -12.00
N MET A 82 -20.16 22.58 -10.87
CA MET A 82 -21.41 23.36 -10.69
C MET A 82 -21.15 24.86 -10.45
N GLY A 83 -20.12 25.41 -11.09
CA GLY A 83 -19.72 26.83 -10.97
C GLY A 83 -19.61 27.56 -12.32
N GLY A 84 -20.41 27.19 -13.32
CA GLY A 84 -20.54 28.00 -14.54
C GLY A 84 -21.54 29.15 -14.32
N PRO A 85 -21.14 30.43 -14.33
CA PRO A 85 -22.08 31.53 -14.17
C PRO A 85 -23.01 31.59 -15.40
N THR A 86 -24.28 31.28 -15.18
CA THR A 86 -25.37 31.57 -16.12
C THR A 86 -25.49 33.09 -16.23
N HIS A 87 -24.76 33.68 -17.17
CA HIS A 87 -24.88 35.08 -17.53
C HIS A 87 -26.15 35.26 -18.38
N THR A 88 -27.32 35.33 -17.74
CA THR A 88 -28.53 35.84 -18.39
C THR A 88 -28.37 37.36 -18.56
N ARG A 89 -27.76 37.72 -19.70
CA ARG A 89 -27.68 39.08 -20.21
C ARG A 89 -29.09 39.66 -20.36
N ARG A 90 -29.50 40.47 -19.38
CA ARG A 90 -30.62 41.42 -19.51
C ARG A 90 -30.40 42.25 -20.77
N ARG A 91 -31.38 42.25 -21.67
CA ARG A 91 -31.51 43.22 -22.76
C ARG A 91 -32.88 43.88 -22.59
N GLY A 92 -32.89 45.14 -22.14
CA GLY A 92 -33.97 46.09 -22.42
C GLY A 92 -34.02 46.34 -23.94
N THR A 93 -35.13 46.71 -24.55
CA THR A 93 -36.15 47.70 -24.20
C THR A 93 -37.48 47.30 -24.81
#